data_AF-A0A3B0U7A3-F1
#
_entry.id   AF-A0A3B0U7A3-F1
#
_cell.length_a   1.000
_cell.length_b   1.000
_cell.length_c   1.000
_cell.angle_alpha   90.00
_cell.angle_beta   90.00
_cell.angle_gamma   90.00
#
_symmetry.space_group_name_H-M   'P 1'
#
loop_
_entity.id
_entity.type
_entity.pdbx_description
1 polymer ?
#
loop_
_entity_poly.entity_id
_entity_poly.type
_entity_poly.pdbx_seq_one_letter_code
_entity_poly.pdbx_strand_id
1 'polypeptide(L)'
;MNTFLRYSFSLVFILSSFFSFGQTLSDSLSSDSTTLRVENTKIVTNTSGTISPTEEKIDKKLLSEDSNLLISIPRGLLGMASLILIAYLFSSNRKAISWQVVFVGLGTQLVLAFGILNLAWVRATFEFFGKIFIKVLDFTRNGSEFLFGGLLNIDSFGFIFALQILPTIIFFSALTSVLFY
;
A
#
# COMPACT_ATOMS: atom_id res chain seq x y z
N MET A 1 30.53 15.50 -13.25
CA MET A 1 30.47 14.31 -12.37
C MET A 1 29.94 14.62 -10.95
N ASN A 2 30.33 15.74 -10.32
CA ASN A 2 30.11 15.96 -8.87
C ASN A 2 28.68 16.35 -8.45
N THR A 3 27.84 16.84 -9.35
CA THR A 3 26.45 17.20 -9.03
C THR A 3 25.59 15.95 -8.85
N PHE A 4 25.79 14.92 -9.67
CA PHE A 4 25.06 13.65 -9.60
C PHE A 4 25.38 12.90 -8.29
N LEU A 5 26.65 12.88 -7.89
CA LEU A 5 27.10 12.27 -6.63
C LEU A 5 26.52 12.98 -5.40
N ARG A 6 26.43 14.33 -5.41
CA ARG A 6 25.82 15.11 -4.33
C ARG A 6 24.32 14.83 -4.18
N TYR A 7 23.59 14.69 -5.29
CA TYR A 7 22.17 14.36 -5.23
C TYR A 7 21.94 12.93 -4.73
N SER A 8 22.73 11.96 -5.20
CA SER A 8 22.66 10.58 -4.73
C SER A 8 22.86 10.47 -3.21
N PHE A 9 23.85 11.18 -2.66
CA PHE A 9 24.12 11.17 -1.23
C PHE A 9 22.98 11.83 -0.42
N SER A 10 22.44 12.95 -0.92
CA SER A 10 21.31 13.62 -0.29
C SER A 10 20.02 12.78 -0.32
N LEU A 11 19.78 12.01 -1.37
CA LEU A 11 18.62 11.15 -1.52
C LEU A 11 18.69 9.93 -0.59
N VAL A 12 19.87 9.31 -0.48
CA VAL A 12 20.10 8.19 0.45
C VAL A 12 19.95 8.64 1.91
N PHE A 13 20.46 9.83 2.26
CA PHE A 13 20.34 10.39 3.61
C PHE A 13 18.88 10.72 3.99
N ILE A 14 18.09 11.20 3.02
CA ILE A 14 16.66 11.46 3.25
C ILE A 14 15.91 10.14 3.39
N LEU A 15 16.14 9.15 2.51
CA LEU A 15 15.49 7.84 2.58
C LEU A 15 15.79 7.10 3.90
N SER A 16 17.04 7.14 4.37
CA SER A 16 17.43 6.53 5.65
C SER A 16 16.79 7.23 6.85
N SER A 17 16.67 8.56 6.82
CA SER A 17 15.99 9.34 7.86
C SER A 17 14.49 9.01 7.92
N PHE A 18 13.84 8.82 6.77
CA PHE A 18 12.44 8.40 6.69
C PHE A 18 12.23 6.96 7.19
N PHE A 19 13.14 6.04 6.84
CA PHE A 19 13.08 4.65 7.31
C PHE A 19 13.27 4.55 8.83
N SER A 20 14.24 5.29 9.37
CA SER A 20 14.53 5.29 10.81
C SER A 20 13.41 5.92 11.62
N PHE A 21 12.78 7.00 11.14
CA PHE A 21 11.61 7.61 11.79
C PHE A 21 10.39 6.69 11.76
N GLY A 22 10.18 5.96 10.67
CA GLY A 22 9.14 4.93 10.57
C GLY A 22 9.31 3.82 11.62
N GLN A 23 10.55 3.39 11.87
CA GLN A 23 10.87 2.35 12.84
C GLN A 23 10.69 2.83 14.29
N THR A 24 11.19 4.03 14.63
CA THR A 24 10.98 4.66 15.95
C THR A 24 9.51 4.87 16.28
N LEU A 25 8.67 5.08 15.26
CA LEU A 25 7.23 5.22 15.41
C LEU A 25 6.51 3.87 15.58
N SER A 26 7.07 2.77 15.06
CA SER A 26 6.56 1.41 15.28
C SER A 26 6.91 0.86 16.67
N ASP A 27 8.08 1.23 17.20
CA ASP A 27 8.52 0.84 18.54
C ASP A 27 7.74 1.57 19.65
N SER A 28 7.34 2.82 19.38
CA SER A 28 6.46 3.60 20.29
C SER A 28 5.00 3.13 20.26
N LEU A 29 4.54 2.49 19.19
CA LEU A 29 3.22 1.84 19.11
C LEU A 29 3.22 0.42 19.71
N SER A 30 4.37 -0.26 19.73
CA SER A 30 4.51 -1.59 20.34
C SER A 30 4.63 -1.55 21.86
N SER A 31 4.90 -0.38 22.44
CA SER A 31 5.05 -0.18 23.89
C SER A 31 3.71 -0.01 24.63
N ASP A 32 2.61 0.22 23.92
CA ASP A 32 1.27 0.46 24.52
C ASP A 32 0.41 -0.80 24.64
N SER A 33 0.78 -1.91 23.97
CA SER A 33 0.06 -3.19 24.05
C SER A 33 0.45 -4.06 25.25
N THR A 34 1.49 -3.71 26.01
CA THR A 34 2.05 -4.59 27.07
C THR A 34 1.60 -4.24 28.50
N THR A 35 0.77 -3.20 28.69
CA THR A 35 0.29 -2.78 30.02
C THR A 35 -1.16 -3.16 30.35
N LEU A 36 -1.87 -3.88 29.46
CA LEU A 36 -3.20 -4.44 29.75
C LEU A 36 -3.17 -5.95 30.07
N ARG A 37 -2.15 -6.42 30.81
CA ARG A 37 -2.16 -7.77 31.40
C ARG A 37 -1.63 -7.78 32.82
N VAL A 38 -2.26 -6.99 33.69
CA VAL A 38 -2.24 -7.23 35.14
C VAL A 38 -3.65 -6.98 35.69
N GLU A 39 -4.10 -7.92 36.52
CA GLU A 39 -5.30 -7.85 37.37
C GLU A 39 -6.68 -8.05 36.69
N ASN A 40 -7.05 -9.30 36.42
CA ASN A 40 -8.41 -9.76 36.76
C ASN A 40 -8.33 -11.21 37.24
N THR A 41 -7.75 -11.34 38.43
CA THR A 41 -7.83 -12.54 39.25
C THR A 41 -9.27 -12.67 39.77
N LYS A 42 -9.92 -13.78 39.43
CA LYS A 42 -11.08 -14.38 40.11
C LYS A 42 -12.36 -13.53 40.23
N ILE A 43 -13.35 -13.80 39.36
CA ILE A 43 -14.75 -13.96 39.81
C ILE A 43 -15.37 -15.13 39.06
N VAL A 44 -15.43 -16.28 39.74
CA VAL A 44 -16.43 -17.34 39.48
C VAL A 44 -17.74 -16.82 40.05
N THR A 45 -18.79 -16.63 39.26
CA THR A 45 -20.16 -16.82 39.76
C THR A 45 -21.16 -17.04 38.63
N ASN A 46 -22.00 -18.06 38.84
CA ASN A 46 -23.09 -18.51 37.99
C ASN A 46 -24.24 -17.48 37.90
N THR A 47 -24.91 -17.53 36.75
CA THR A 47 -26.27 -17.09 36.40
C THR A 47 -27.23 -16.77 37.56
N SER A 48 -27.83 -15.57 37.55
CA SER A 48 -29.30 -15.27 37.61
C SER A 48 -29.63 -13.87 38.17
N GLY A 49 -30.54 -13.13 37.52
CA GLY A 49 -31.49 -12.21 38.20
C GLY A 49 -31.35 -10.67 38.07
N THR A 50 -32.11 -10.09 37.13
CA THR A 50 -33.04 -8.91 37.17
C THR A 50 -32.71 -7.54 37.86
N ILE A 51 -33.17 -6.47 37.16
CA ILE A 51 -33.63 -5.08 37.52
C ILE A 51 -32.65 -3.88 37.77
N SER A 52 -32.75 -2.86 36.89
CA SER A 52 -32.33 -1.42 36.97
C SER A 52 -33.16 -0.61 38.02
N PRO A 53 -32.90 0.69 38.41
CA PRO A 53 -32.17 1.82 37.76
C PRO A 53 -31.35 2.78 38.70
N THR A 54 -30.59 3.75 38.15
CA THR A 54 -30.38 5.18 38.59
C THR A 54 -29.04 5.75 38.06
N GLU A 55 -29.08 6.98 37.53
CA GLU A 55 -28.01 7.82 36.95
C GLU A 55 -26.70 7.90 37.76
N GLU A 56 -25.54 7.84 37.09
CA GLU A 56 -24.49 8.89 37.01
C GLU A 56 -23.30 8.43 36.13
N LYS A 57 -22.74 9.35 35.34
CA LYS A 57 -21.60 9.23 34.38
C LYS A 57 -21.91 8.72 32.97
N ILE A 58 -22.95 9.28 32.37
CA ILE A 58 -22.82 9.76 30.99
C ILE A 58 -21.90 10.98 31.06
N ASP A 59 -20.87 10.99 30.22
CA ASP A 59 -19.86 12.05 29.99
C ASP A 59 -18.46 11.56 30.32
N LYS A 60 -17.59 11.59 29.29
CA LYS A 60 -16.16 11.23 29.26
C LYS A 60 -15.78 9.80 28.82
N LYS A 61 -16.63 9.08 28.10
CA LYS A 61 -16.19 7.91 27.30
C LYS A 61 -16.73 7.90 25.88
N LEU A 62 -16.88 9.09 25.30
CA LEU A 62 -17.23 9.34 23.89
C LEU A 62 -16.38 10.48 23.28
N LEU A 63 -15.19 10.75 23.83
CA LEU A 63 -14.28 11.81 23.33
C LEU A 63 -12.81 11.37 23.41
N SER A 64 -12.53 10.11 23.11
CA SER A 64 -11.15 9.60 23.20
C SER A 64 -10.90 8.38 22.34
N GLU A 65 -11.61 8.30 21.21
CA GLU A 65 -11.31 7.32 20.16
C GLU A 65 -11.20 8.01 18.78
N ASP A 66 -10.77 9.29 18.76
CA ASP A 66 -10.63 10.09 17.54
C ASP A 66 -9.18 10.62 17.36
N SER A 67 -8.25 10.28 18.26
CA SER A 67 -6.86 10.77 18.19
C SER A 67 -5.99 10.02 17.16
N ASN A 68 -6.41 8.85 16.69
CA ASN A 68 -5.66 8.05 15.73
C ASN A 68 -5.84 8.51 14.27
N LEU A 69 -6.94 9.21 13.94
CA LEU A 69 -7.14 9.82 12.62
C LEU A 69 -6.25 11.05 12.41
N LEU A 70 -6.00 11.78 13.49
CA LEU A 70 -5.14 12.97 13.51
C LEU A 70 -3.68 12.62 13.27
N ILE A 71 -3.30 11.34 13.43
CA ILE A 71 -1.93 10.86 13.23
C ILE A 71 -1.81 10.15 11.88
N SER A 72 -2.82 9.41 11.44
CA SER A 72 -2.76 8.60 10.21
C SER A 72 -2.82 9.43 8.92
N ILE A 73 -3.71 10.43 8.85
CA ILE A 73 -3.86 11.29 7.68
C ILE A 73 -2.60 12.14 7.42
N PRO A 74 -2.02 12.85 8.41
CA PRO A 74 -0.81 13.62 8.15
C PRO A 74 0.41 12.74 7.87
N ARG A 75 0.49 11.49 8.33
CA ARG A 75 1.55 10.55 7.91
C ARG A 75 1.51 10.28 6.41
N GLY A 76 0.32 10.05 5.84
CA GLY A 76 0.13 9.88 4.39
C GLY A 76 0.48 11.16 3.62
N LEU A 77 0.01 12.31 4.11
CA LEU A 77 0.31 13.61 3.50
C LEU A 77 1.81 13.97 3.57
N LEU A 78 2.48 13.61 4.67
CA LEU A 78 3.92 13.80 4.85
C LEU A 78 4.72 12.93 3.87
N GLY A 79 4.27 11.70 3.61
CA GLY A 79 4.86 10.84 2.57
C GLY A 79 4.72 11.45 1.16
N MET A 80 3.54 11.95 0.82
CA MET A 80 3.27 12.61 -0.47
C MET A 80 4.09 13.89 -0.63
N ALA A 81 4.19 14.71 0.42
CA ALA A 81 5.04 15.90 0.45
C ALA A 81 6.54 15.56 0.34
N SER A 82 6.99 14.48 0.98
CA SER A 82 8.37 13.99 0.91
C SER A 82 8.76 13.58 -0.52
N LEU A 83 7.89 12.86 -1.23
CA LEU A 83 8.14 12.48 -2.63
C LEU A 83 8.22 13.71 -3.56
N ILE A 84 7.36 14.72 -3.34
CA ILE A 84 7.42 15.98 -4.10
C ILE A 84 8.74 16.71 -3.80
N LEU A 85 9.17 16.73 -2.53
CA LEU A 85 10.43 17.33 -2.12
C LEU A 85 11.63 16.61 -2.75
N ILE A 86 11.63 15.27 -2.79
CA ILE A 86 12.69 14.48 -3.42
C ILE A 86 12.76 14.75 -4.92
N ALA A 87 11.60 14.80 -5.60
CA ALA A 87 11.51 15.10 -7.01
C ALA A 87 12.00 16.52 -7.31
N TYR A 88 11.66 17.49 -6.46
CA TYR A 88 12.16 18.86 -6.55
C TYR A 88 13.68 18.93 -6.33
N LEU A 89 14.23 18.11 -5.43
CA LEU A 89 15.66 18.09 -5.12
C LEU A 89 16.48 17.50 -6.26
N PHE A 90 15.99 16.43 -6.89
CA PHE A 90 16.58 15.79 -8.07
C PHE A 90 16.30 16.52 -9.39
N SER A 91 15.38 17.48 -9.41
CA SER A 91 15.07 18.25 -10.62
C SER A 91 16.25 19.13 -11.03
N SER A 92 16.74 18.90 -12.25
CA SER A 92 17.85 19.64 -12.85
C SER A 92 17.48 21.09 -13.16
N ASN A 93 16.21 21.39 -13.45
CA ASN A 93 15.72 22.74 -13.72
C ASN A 93 14.49 23.06 -12.87
N ARG A 94 14.73 23.49 -11.62
CA ARG A 94 13.71 23.77 -10.61
C ARG A 94 12.67 24.83 -11.03
N LYS A 95 13.02 25.71 -11.97
CA LYS A 95 12.12 26.75 -12.51
C LYS A 95 11.25 26.28 -13.67
N ALA A 96 11.61 25.18 -14.33
CA ALA A 96 10.82 24.60 -15.42
C ALA A 96 9.72 23.65 -14.93
N ILE A 97 9.60 23.44 -13.60
CA ILE A 97 8.56 22.60 -13.02
C ILE A 97 7.23 23.34 -13.11
N SER A 98 6.34 22.85 -13.97
CA SER A 98 4.96 23.31 -14.07
C SER A 98 4.15 22.78 -12.88
N TRP A 99 4.01 23.60 -11.84
CA TRP A 99 3.22 23.26 -10.66
C TRP A 99 1.78 22.85 -10.98
N GLN A 100 1.19 23.42 -12.05
CA GLN A 100 -0.11 22.99 -12.57
C GLN A 100 -0.14 21.50 -12.96
N VAL A 101 0.91 21.00 -13.61
CA VAL A 101 0.98 19.58 -14.01
C VAL A 101 1.15 18.68 -12.79
N VAL A 102 1.95 19.09 -11.82
CA VAL A 102 2.14 18.34 -10.57
C VAL A 102 0.82 18.23 -9.81
N PHE A 103 0.07 19.33 -9.64
CA PHE A 103 -1.23 19.30 -8.96
C PHE A 103 -2.30 18.53 -9.74
N VAL A 104 -2.33 18.65 -11.08
CA VAL A 104 -3.26 17.88 -11.92
C VAL A 104 -2.95 16.38 -11.85
N GLY A 105 -1.66 16.00 -11.85
CA GLY A 105 -1.24 14.61 -11.70
C GLY A 105 -1.62 14.03 -10.34
N LEU A 106 -1.29 14.72 -9.24
CA LEU A 106 -1.66 14.31 -7.89
C LEU A 106 -3.18 14.26 -7.69
N GLY A 107 -3.91 15.25 -8.23
CA GLY A 107 -5.37 15.27 -8.22
C GLY A 107 -5.96 14.07 -8.96
N THR A 108 -5.43 13.73 -10.14
CA THR A 108 -5.89 12.57 -10.92
C THR A 108 -5.62 11.26 -10.18
N GLN A 109 -4.47 11.12 -9.51
CA GLN A 109 -4.17 9.95 -8.67
C GLN A 109 -5.17 9.81 -7.51
N LEU A 110 -5.50 10.91 -6.82
CA LEU A 110 -6.49 10.91 -5.74
C LEU A 110 -7.90 10.57 -6.25
N VAL A 111 -8.30 11.19 -7.36
CA VAL A 111 -9.61 10.98 -7.99
C VAL A 111 -9.76 9.52 -8.42
N LEU A 112 -8.75 8.94 -9.06
CA LEU A 112 -8.78 7.52 -9.44
C LEU A 112 -8.81 6.60 -8.23
N ALA A 113 -7.97 6.85 -7.21
CA ALA A 113 -7.95 6.05 -6.00
C ALA A 113 -9.32 6.06 -5.30
N PHE A 114 -9.88 7.25 -5.07
CA PHE A 114 -11.20 7.40 -4.47
C PHE A 114 -12.30 6.79 -5.36
N GLY A 115 -12.22 6.99 -6.68
CA GLY A 115 -13.14 6.43 -7.66
C GLY A 115 -13.20 4.91 -7.58
N ILE A 116 -12.06 4.24 -7.56
CA ILE A 116 -11.99 2.77 -7.49
C ILE A 116 -12.43 2.24 -6.11
N LEU A 117 -12.11 2.95 -5.03
CA LEU A 117 -12.42 2.53 -3.65
C LEU A 117 -13.89 2.75 -3.23
N ASN A 118 -14.54 3.82 -3.71
CA ASN A 118 -15.87 4.21 -3.24
C ASN A 118 -17.00 3.98 -4.26
N LEU A 119 -16.73 4.06 -5.57
CA LEU A 119 -17.80 3.97 -6.57
C LEU A 119 -17.97 2.51 -7.03
N ALA A 120 -19.11 1.91 -6.70
CA ALA A 120 -19.43 0.52 -7.03
C ALA A 120 -19.39 0.22 -8.53
N TRP A 121 -19.86 1.15 -9.37
CA TRP A 121 -19.86 0.97 -10.83
C TRP A 121 -18.45 1.03 -11.43
N VAL A 122 -17.57 1.87 -10.87
CA VAL A 122 -16.15 1.95 -11.27
C VAL A 122 -15.48 0.63 -10.91
N ARG A 123 -15.61 0.18 -9.65
CA ARG A 123 -15.07 -1.09 -9.19
C ARG A 123 -15.53 -2.27 -10.06
N ALA A 124 -16.82 -2.36 -10.38
CA ALA A 124 -17.36 -3.42 -11.23
C ALA A 124 -16.74 -3.42 -12.64
N THR A 125 -16.50 -2.24 -13.21
CA THR A 125 -15.84 -2.10 -14.52
C THR A 125 -14.39 -2.59 -14.46
N PHE A 126 -13.63 -2.16 -13.45
CA PHE A 126 -12.24 -2.62 -13.24
C PHE A 126 -12.17 -4.13 -12.95
N GLU A 127 -13.13 -4.69 -12.21
CA GLU A 127 -13.22 -6.13 -11.98
C GLU A 127 -13.49 -6.91 -13.28
N PHE A 128 -14.34 -6.39 -14.16
CA PHE A 128 -14.58 -6.98 -15.48
C PHE A 128 -13.30 -7.02 -16.32
N PHE A 129 -12.57 -5.90 -16.43
CA PHE A 129 -11.27 -5.87 -17.11
C PHE A 129 -10.24 -6.78 -16.42
N GLY A 130 -10.24 -6.83 -15.09
CA GLY A 130 -9.38 -7.73 -14.30
C GLY A 130 -9.64 -9.19 -14.62
N LYS A 131 -10.90 -9.61 -14.74
CA LYS A 131 -11.27 -10.99 -15.14
C LYS A 131 -10.79 -11.33 -16.55
N ILE A 132 -10.86 -10.39 -17.48
CA ILE A 132 -10.32 -10.56 -18.84
C ILE A 132 -8.80 -10.77 -18.77
N PHE A 133 -8.09 -9.93 -18.02
CA PHE A 133 -6.64 -10.04 -17.86
C PHE A 133 -6.24 -11.38 -17.23
N ILE A 134 -6.95 -11.84 -16.19
CA ILE A 134 -6.70 -13.15 -15.58
C ILE A 134 -6.87 -14.28 -16.60
N LYS A 135 -7.94 -14.28 -17.41
CA LYS A 135 -8.11 -15.31 -18.46
C LYS A 135 -6.96 -15.30 -19.48
N VAL A 136 -6.45 -14.13 -19.83
CA VAL A 136 -5.29 -13.99 -20.72
C VAL A 136 -4.02 -14.55 -20.07
N LEU A 137 -3.83 -14.31 -18.77
CA LEU A 137 -2.74 -14.91 -17.99
C LEU A 137 -2.85 -16.43 -17.93
N ASP A 138 -4.06 -16.98 -17.80
CA ASP A 138 -4.29 -18.43 -17.80
C ASP A 138 -3.86 -19.07 -19.14
N PHE A 139 -4.21 -18.45 -20.27
CA PHE A 139 -3.72 -18.90 -21.58
C PHE A 139 -2.20 -18.83 -21.69
N THR A 140 -1.60 -17.79 -21.13
CA THR A 140 -0.14 -17.65 -21.09
C THR A 140 0.51 -18.75 -20.26
N ARG A 141 -0.07 -19.06 -19.08
CA ARG A 141 0.40 -20.13 -18.20
C ARG A 141 0.34 -21.48 -18.91
N ASN A 142 -0.80 -21.82 -19.51
CA ASN A 142 -0.96 -23.07 -20.26
C ASN A 142 -0.01 -23.17 -21.46
N GLY A 143 0.24 -22.05 -22.17
CA GLY A 143 1.22 -21.99 -23.25
C GLY A 143 2.66 -22.19 -22.76
N SER A 144 3.02 -21.59 -21.63
CA SER A 144 4.35 -21.77 -21.02
C SER A 144 4.55 -23.18 -20.47
N GLU A 145 3.50 -23.82 -19.95
CA GLU A 145 3.52 -25.20 -19.50
C GLU A 145 3.71 -26.18 -20.68
N PHE A 146 3.13 -25.89 -21.84
CA PHE A 146 3.44 -26.65 -23.06
C PHE A 146 4.90 -26.52 -23.48
N LEU A 147 5.49 -25.32 -23.40
CA LEU A 147 6.87 -25.07 -23.83
C LEU A 147 7.92 -25.56 -22.82
N PHE A 148 7.61 -25.53 -21.53
CA PHE A 148 8.58 -25.73 -20.45
C PHE A 148 8.15 -26.73 -19.37
N GLY A 149 7.05 -27.49 -19.57
CA GLY A 149 6.32 -28.23 -18.53
C GLY A 149 7.14 -29.10 -17.58
N GLY A 150 8.25 -29.69 -18.04
CA GLY A 150 9.16 -30.44 -17.16
C GLY A 150 10.00 -29.56 -16.23
N LEU A 151 10.38 -28.36 -16.67
CA LEU A 151 11.24 -27.40 -15.97
C LEU A 151 10.47 -26.41 -15.08
N LEU A 152 9.14 -26.36 -15.20
CA LEU A 152 8.26 -25.58 -14.32
C LEU A 152 7.81 -26.36 -13.07
N ASN A 153 8.11 -27.66 -13.00
CA ASN A 153 7.78 -28.49 -11.84
C ASN A 153 8.65 -28.13 -10.64
N ILE A 154 8.01 -27.49 -9.67
CA ILE A 154 8.60 -27.00 -8.42
C ILE A 154 9.24 -28.16 -7.62
N ASP A 155 8.64 -29.35 -7.71
CA ASP A 155 9.06 -30.54 -6.97
C ASP A 155 10.30 -31.23 -7.57
N SER A 156 10.63 -30.98 -8.85
CA SER A 156 11.69 -31.71 -9.56
C SER A 156 12.89 -30.85 -9.93
N PHE A 157 12.68 -29.57 -10.26
CA PHE A 157 13.75 -28.64 -10.67
C PHE A 157 13.83 -27.38 -9.80
N GLY A 158 12.95 -27.22 -8.79
CA GLY A 158 12.84 -26.02 -7.97
C GLY A 158 12.10 -24.88 -8.68
N PHE A 159 11.70 -23.86 -7.92
CA PHE A 159 11.01 -22.69 -8.48
C PHE A 159 11.98 -21.81 -9.29
N ILE A 160 12.03 -21.99 -10.60
CA ILE A 160 12.80 -21.10 -11.48
C ILE A 160 12.02 -19.80 -11.71
N PHE A 161 12.33 -18.80 -10.89
CA PHE A 161 11.71 -17.47 -10.92
C PHE A 161 11.57 -16.88 -12.33
N ALA A 162 12.60 -17.02 -13.17
CA ALA A 162 12.60 -16.52 -14.54
C ALA A 162 11.50 -17.17 -15.40
N LEU A 163 11.33 -18.49 -15.33
CA LEU A 163 10.34 -19.20 -16.13
C LEU A 163 8.90 -18.98 -15.62
N GLN A 164 8.72 -18.52 -14.38
CA GLN A 164 7.39 -18.20 -13.84
C GLN A 164 6.90 -16.81 -14.26
N ILE A 165 7.80 -15.85 -14.46
CA ILE A 165 7.44 -14.42 -14.65
C ILE A 165 7.65 -13.97 -16.10
N LEU A 166 8.68 -14.47 -16.78
CA LEU A 166 9.01 -14.04 -18.14
C LEU A 166 7.94 -14.40 -19.19
N PRO A 167 7.30 -15.59 -19.18
CA PRO A 167 6.31 -15.93 -20.20
C PRO A 167 5.14 -14.95 -20.24
N THR A 168 4.67 -14.51 -19.06
CA THR A 168 3.65 -13.46 -18.91
C THR A 168 4.06 -12.16 -19.59
N ILE A 169 5.31 -11.72 -19.40
CA ILE A 169 5.81 -10.47 -19.99
C ILE A 169 5.92 -10.58 -21.52
N ILE A 170 6.46 -11.68 -22.03
CA ILE A 170 6.64 -11.89 -23.49
C ILE A 170 5.28 -11.96 -24.18
N PHE A 171 4.33 -12.71 -23.61
CA PHE A 171 2.98 -12.80 -24.14
C PHE A 171 2.28 -11.44 -24.13
N PHE A 172 2.35 -10.69 -23.03
CA PHE A 172 1.71 -9.38 -22.93
C PHE A 172 2.33 -8.35 -23.89
N SER A 173 3.64 -8.41 -24.10
CA SER A 173 4.35 -7.61 -25.12
C SER A 173 3.85 -7.94 -26.53
N ALA A 174 3.74 -9.22 -26.88
CA ALA A 174 3.22 -9.65 -28.17
C ALA A 174 1.75 -9.28 -28.37
N LEU A 175 0.90 -9.45 -27.35
CA LEU A 175 -0.52 -9.06 -27.39
C LEU A 175 -0.67 -7.55 -27.60
N THR A 176 0.13 -6.74 -26.90
CA THR A 176 0.13 -5.28 -27.09
C THR A 176 0.58 -4.91 -28.49
N SER A 177 1.61 -5.58 -29.03
CA SER A 177 2.07 -5.39 -30.41
C SER A 177 0.99 -5.72 -31.44
N VAL A 178 0.19 -6.76 -31.22
CA VAL A 178 -0.92 -7.13 -32.11
C VAL A 178 -2.07 -6.15 -32.00
N LEU A 179 -2.37 -5.64 -30.80
CA LEU A 179 -3.45 -4.67 -30.60
C LEU A 179 -3.12 -3.27 -31.15
N PHE A 180 -1.83 -2.98 -31.33
CA PHE A 180 -1.35 -1.72 -31.90
C PHE A 180 -1.26 -1.73 -33.43
N TYR A 181 -1.14 -2.91 -34.05
CA TYR A 181 -1.10 -3.08 -35.51
C TYR A 181 -2.52 -3.01 -36.10
#